data_AF-A0A1B9BES4-F1
#
_entry.id   AF-A0A1B9BES4-F1
#
_cell.length_a   1.000
_cell.length_b   1.000
_cell.length_c   1.000
_cell.angle_alpha   90.00
_cell.angle_beta   90.00
_cell.angle_gamma   90.00
#
_symmetry.space_group_name_H-M   'P 1'
#
loop_
_entity.id
_entity.type
_entity.pdbx_description
1 polymer ?
#
loop_
_entity_poly.entity_id
_entity_poly.type
_entity_poly.pdbx_seq_one_letter_code
_entity_poly.pdbx_strand_id
1 'polypeptide(L)' 'MLQAAAAGHRIVMHVHDEIVIYYSQNSGFTVKGACRFMSTTPDWATCLSLEADRYECAHYPKISV' A
#
# COMPACT_ATOMS: atom_id res chain seq x y z
N MET A 1 6.83 2.61 0.14
CA MET A 1 7.28 1.79 -1.02
C MET A 1 8.13 0.59 -0.61
N LEU A 2 9.37 0.78 -0.15
CA LEU A 2 10.33 -0.32 0.11
C LEU A 2 9.86 -1.34 1.16
N GLN A 3 9.08 -0.90 2.15
CA GLN A 3 8.60 -1.72 3.27
C GLN A 3 7.47 -2.70 2.87
N ALA A 4 6.57 -2.31 1.96
CA ALA A 4 5.46 -3.16 1.53
C ALA A 4 5.94 -4.35 0.68
N ALA A 5 6.98 -4.14 -0.14
CA ALA A 5 7.64 -5.22 -0.88
C ALA A 5 8.38 -6.18 0.08
N ALA A 6 9.07 -5.63 1.09
CA ALA A 6 9.76 -6.42 2.11
C ALA A 6 8.80 -7.28 2.95
N ALA A 7 7.55 -6.85 3.14
CA ALA A 7 6.50 -7.61 3.82
C ALA A 7 5.90 -8.75 2.97
N GLY A 8 6.41 -9.01 1.77
CA GLY A 8 5.98 -10.12 0.91
C GLY A 8 4.66 -9.86 0.18
N HIS A 9 4.20 -8.61 0.11
CA HIS A 9 2.97 -8.28 -0.61
C HIS A 9 3.23 -8.20 -2.12
N ARG A 10 2.28 -8.72 -2.90
CA ARG A 10 2.30 -8.60 -4.36
C ARG A 10 1.84 -7.21 -4.77
N ILE A 11 2.78 -6.29 -4.87
CA ILE A 11 2.58 -4.96 -5.44
C ILE A 11 2.41 -5.13 -6.96
N VAL A 12 1.23 -4.81 -7.47
CA VAL A 12 0.91 -4.93 -8.90
C VAL A 12 1.16 -3.62 -9.65
N MET A 13 1.17 -2.50 -8.94
CA MET A 13 1.48 -1.17 -9.48
C MET A 13 1.99 -0.27 -8.36
N HIS A 14 2.95 0.59 -8.71
CA HIS A 14 3.42 1.69 -7.88
C HIS A 14 3.48 2.94 -8.76
N VAL A 15 2.78 4.01 -8.37
CA VAL A 15 2.86 5.33 -8.99
C VAL A 15 3.12 6.37 -7.90
N HIS A 16 4.27 7.06 -7.93
CA HIS A 16 4.64 8.07 -6.92
C HIS A 16 4.55 7.59 -5.46
N ASP A 17 3.47 7.90 -4.75
CA ASP A 17 3.10 7.50 -3.38
C ASP A 17 1.91 6.50 -3.34
N GLU A 18 1.24 6.33 -4.49
CA GLU A 18 0.35 5.25 -4.96
C GLU A 18 0.92 3.82 -4.88
N ILE A 19 0.39 2.92 -4.03
CA ILE A 19 0.56 1.46 -4.24
C ILE A 19 -0.78 0.76 -4.48
N VAL A 20 -0.80 -0.12 -5.47
CA VAL A 20 -1.88 -1.08 -5.69
C VAL A 20 -1.38 -2.47 -5.31
N ILE A 21 -2.05 -3.09 -4.35
CA ILE A 21 -1.71 -4.43 -3.85
C ILE A 21 -2.83 -5.38 -4.25
N TYR A 22 -2.46 -6.50 -4.85
CA TYR A 22 -3.38 -7.61 -5.06
C TYR A 22 -3.19 -8.65 -3.95
N TYR A 23 -4.27 -8.98 -3.23
CA TYR A 23 -4.25 -9.97 -2.15
C TYR A 23 -5.50 -10.85 -2.17
N SER A 24 -5.39 -12.04 -1.57
CA SER A 24 -6.51 -12.95 -1.37
C SER A 24 -7.30 -12.56 -0.13
N GLN A 25 -8.63 -12.66 -0.16
CA GLN A 25 -9.47 -12.39 1.02
C GLN A 25 -9.13 -13.31 2.22
N ASN A 26 -8.55 -14.49 1.95
CA ASN A 26 -8.14 -15.44 2.99
C ASN A 26 -6.73 -15.18 3.57
N SER A 27 -6.01 -14.16 3.08
CA SER A 27 -4.63 -13.92 3.54
C SER A 27 -4.54 -13.17 4.87
N GLY A 28 -5.68 -12.74 5.44
CA GLY A 28 -5.71 -11.88 6.64
C GLY A 28 -5.14 -10.48 6.40
N PHE A 29 -4.83 -10.14 5.15
CA PHE A 29 -4.33 -8.82 4.78
C PHE A 29 -5.48 -7.82 4.76
N THR A 30 -5.21 -6.60 5.20
CA THR A 30 -6.21 -5.53 5.22
C THR A 30 -5.58 -4.25 4.69
N VAL A 31 -6.39 -3.42 4.03
CA VAL A 31 -5.96 -2.10 3.55
C VAL A 31 -5.45 -1.23 4.71
N LYS A 32 -6.00 -1.39 5.92
CA LYS A 32 -5.54 -0.70 7.14
C LYS A 32 -4.12 -1.11 7.53
N GLY A 33 -3.78 -2.39 7.41
CA GLY A 33 -2.41 -2.87 7.62
C GLY A 33 -1.45 -2.26 6.59
N ALA A 34 -1.86 -2.20 5.32
CA ALA A 34 -1.10 -1.55 4.25
C ALA A 34 -0.79 -0.08 4.57
N CYS A 35 -1.80 0.69 4.97
CA CYS A 35 -1.63 2.10 5.36
C CYS A 35 -0.63 2.25 6.50
N ARG A 36 -0.67 1.38 7.52
CA ARG A 36 0.29 1.44 8.63
C ARG A 36 1.73 1.25 8.16
N PHE A 37 1.96 0.34 7.21
CA PHE A 37 3.28 0.18 6.60
C PHE A 37 3.71 1.41 5.78
N MET A 38 2.77 2.06 5.09
CA MET A 38 3.04 3.27 4.32
C MET A 38 3.28 4.51 5.19
N SER A 39 2.62 4.59 6.34
CA SER A 39 2.74 5.65 7.35
C SER A 39 3.95 5.47 8.28
N THR A 40 4.77 4.44 8.07
CA THR A 40 5.97 4.23 8.89
C THR A 40 7.03 5.25 8.49
N THR A 41 7.25 6.25 9.35
CA THR A 41 8.29 7.27 9.18
C THR A 41 9.67 6.63 9.25
N PRO A 42 10.51 6.79 8.22
CA PRO A 42 11.88 6.29 8.26
C PRO A 42 12.77 7.16 9.16
N ASP A 43 13.84 6.57 9.71
CA ASP A 43 14.73 7.21 10.69
C ASP A 43 15.31 8.57 10.24
N TRP A 44 15.46 8.77 8.91
CA TRP A 44 15.98 10.00 8.33
C TRP A 44 14.93 11.11 8.15
N ALA A 45 13.63 10.81 8.32
CA ALA A 45 12.51 11.73 8.08
C ALA A 45 11.63 11.91 9.32
N THR A 46 12.19 11.85 10.53
CA THR A 46 11.45 11.92 11.80
C THR A 46 10.61 13.19 11.99
N CYS A 47 10.89 14.25 11.25
CA CYS A 47 10.09 15.49 11.24
C CYS A 47 8.87 15.43 10.28
N LEU A 48 8.67 14.33 9.56
CA LEU A 48 7.60 14.15 8.60
C LEU A 48 6.60 13.11 9.11
N SER A 49 5.39 13.58 9.46
CA SER A 49 4.25 12.71 9.74
C SER A 49 3.72 12.16 8.42
N LEU A 50 3.82 10.84 8.23
CA LEU A 50 3.32 10.18 7.02
C LEU A 50 1.92 9.63 7.28
N GLU A 51 0.97 10.05 6.45
CA GLU A 51 -0.40 9.50 6.44
C GLU A 51 -0.66 8.87 5.07
N ALA A 52 -1.45 7.80 5.05
CA ALA A 52 -1.77 7.07 3.84
C ALA A 52 -3.28 6.94 3.69
N ASP A 53 -3.80 7.46 2.59
CA ASP A 53 -5.18 7.25 2.20
C ASP A 53 -5.41 5.82 1.69
N ARG A 54 -6.66 5.36 1.77
CA ARG A 54 -7.03 3.97 1.54
C ARG A 54 -8.21 3.81 0.61
N TYR A 55 -8.12 2.81 -0.25
CA TYR A 55 -9.20 2.34 -1.11
C TYR A 55 -9.14 0.81 -1.22
N GLU A 56 -10.28 0.15 -1.08
CA GLU A 56 -10.42 -1.30 -1.20
C GLU A 56 -11.56 -1.63 -2.17
N CYS A 57 -11.31 -2.53 -3.11
CA CYS A 57 -12.30 -2.97 -4.09
C CYS A 57 -12.03 -4.41 -4.53
N ALA A 58 -13.07 -5.13 -4.95
CA ALA A 58 -12.92 -6.49 -5.48
C ALA A 58 -12.28 -6.52 -6.88
N HIS A 59 -12.41 -5.43 -7.64
CA HIS A 59 -11.82 -5.27 -8.97
C HIS A 59 -11.36 -3.84 -9.16
N TYR A 60 -10.08 -3.65 -9.49
CA TYR A 60 -9.54 -2.33 -9.78
C TYR A 60 -9.97 -1.89 -11.19
N PRO A 61 -10.73 -0.80 -11.34
CA PRO A 61 -11.27 -0.38 -12.63
C PRO A 61 -10.14 0.14 -13.52
N LYS A 62 -9.67 -0.72 -14.43
CA LYS A 62 -8.77 -0.28 -15.50
C LYS A 62 -9.61 0.47 -16.53
N ILE A 63 -9.38 1.77 -16.68
CA ILE A 63 -9.95 2.55 -17.77
C ILE A 63 -9.26 2.10 -19.06
N SER A 64 -9.99 1.35 -19.89
CA SER A 64 -9.61 1.09 -21.28
C SER A 64 -9.99 2.33 -22.10
N VAL A 65 -8.99 3.06 -22.58
CA VAL A 65 -9.13 4.10 -23.62
C VAL A 65 -9.14 3.47 -25.00
#